data_AF-A0AAN8JP51-F1
#
_entry.id   AF-A0AAN8JP51-F1
#
_cell.length_a   1.000
_cell.length_b   1.000
_cell.length_c   1.000
_cell.angle_alpha   90.00
_cell.angle_beta   90.00
_cell.angle_gamma   90.00
#
_symmetry.space_group_name_H-M   'P 1'
#
loop_
_entity.id
_entity.type
_entity.pdbx_description
1 polymer ?
#
loop_
_entity_poly.entity_id
_entity_poly.type
_entity_poly.pdbx_seq_one_letter_code
_entity_poly.pdbx_strand_id
1 'polypeptide(L)'
;MDELKAGILLEMKAQHKETLTVMDNRLLEINDKLENVTGRMAEIEKENSYLRKRLQQIEEVNENSDQNSRKYNLIIYGLKEEFEENSTQREEVIIDFIATNLKLTLAENEIDKSYRLGKRITSGSQNQGGRPILVRLISQKKRNSILIEGKKP
;
A
#
# COMPACT_ATOMS: atom_id res chain seq x y z
N MET A 1 -34.91 76.94 5.22
CA MET A 1 -34.34 76.06 4.17
C MET A 1 -32.90 75.67 4.48
N ASP A 2 -32.04 76.59 4.93
CA ASP A 2 -30.63 76.28 5.21
C ASP A 2 -30.40 75.47 6.50
N GLU A 3 -31.18 75.69 7.56
CA GLU A 3 -31.09 74.90 8.81
C GLU A 3 -31.54 73.44 8.61
N LEU A 4 -32.56 73.21 7.78
CA LEU A 4 -33.04 71.86 7.45
C LEU A 4 -31.97 71.07 6.67
N LYS A 5 -31.27 71.72 5.74
CA LYS A 5 -30.15 71.11 5.01
C LYS A 5 -28.96 70.82 5.93
N ALA A 6 -28.66 71.72 6.87
CA ALA A 6 -27.59 71.52 7.85
C ALA A 6 -27.89 70.32 8.77
N GLY A 7 -29.13 70.17 9.23
CA GLY A 7 -29.57 69.03 10.04
C GLY A 7 -29.41 67.68 9.31
N ILE A 8 -29.90 67.60 8.08
CA ILE A 8 -29.77 66.39 7.24
C ILE A 8 -28.30 66.04 6.99
N LEU A 9 -27.45 67.03 6.70
CA LEU A 9 -26.02 66.82 6.49
C LEU A 9 -25.32 66.29 7.75
N LEU A 10 -25.74 66.74 8.93
CA LEU A 10 -25.16 66.32 10.21
C LEU A 10 -25.54 64.87 10.55
N GLU A 11 -26.79 64.49 10.27
CA GLU A 11 -27.29 63.12 10.42
C GLU A 11 -26.61 62.15 9.45
N MET A 12 -26.46 62.53 8.17
CA MET A 12 -25.71 61.74 7.18
C MET A 12 -24.24 61.55 7.60
N LYS A 13 -23.59 62.58 8.14
CA LYS A 13 -22.21 62.48 8.64
C LYS A 13 -22.11 61.53 9.84
N ALA A 14 -23.10 61.53 10.74
CA ALA A 14 -23.14 60.61 11.87
C ALA A 14 -23.32 59.16 11.41
N GLN A 15 -24.27 58.89 10.49
CA GLN A 15 -24.47 57.57 9.90
C GLN A 15 -23.23 57.06 9.15
N HIS A 16 -22.55 57.91 8.39
CA HIS A 16 -21.30 57.54 7.73
C HIS A 16 -20.20 57.21 8.73
N LYS A 17 -20.08 57.97 9.83
CA LYS A 17 -19.10 57.68 10.88
C LYS A 17 -19.36 56.34 11.55
N GLU A 18 -20.62 56.04 11.87
CA GLU A 18 -21.01 54.75 12.43
C GLU A 18 -20.73 53.59 11.46
N THR A 19 -21.07 53.76 10.18
CA THR A 19 -20.79 52.78 9.13
C THR A 19 -19.29 52.51 9.00
N LEU A 20 -18.45 53.56 9.04
CA LEU A 20 -16.99 53.42 9.02
C LEU A 20 -16.48 52.62 10.22
N THR A 21 -16.96 52.90 11.43
CA THR A 21 -16.53 52.15 12.62
C THR A 21 -16.92 50.67 12.55
N VAL A 22 -18.09 50.34 12.00
CA VAL A 22 -18.50 48.94 11.79
C VAL A 22 -17.64 48.27 10.72
N MET A 23 -17.28 48.99 9.66
CA MET A 23 -16.38 48.48 8.62
C MET A 23 -14.98 48.22 9.17
N ASP A 24 -14.43 49.12 9.99
CA ASP A 24 -13.11 48.95 10.62
C ASP A 24 -13.07 47.71 11.53
N ASN A 25 -14.10 47.50 12.35
CA ASN A 25 -14.18 46.33 13.21
C ASN A 25 -14.27 45.03 12.38
N ARG A 26 -15.04 45.04 11.28
CA ARG A 26 -15.13 43.88 10.38
C ARG A 26 -13.79 43.60 9.67
N LEU A 27 -13.04 44.64 9.29
CA LEU A 27 -11.71 44.49 8.69
C LEU A 27 -10.74 43.84 9.67
N LEU A 28 -10.77 44.24 10.94
CA LEU A 28 -9.96 43.62 11.99
C LEU A 28 -10.30 42.13 12.15
N GLU A 29 -11.58 41.80 12.27
CA GLU A 29 -12.01 40.39 12.39
C GLU A 29 -11.62 39.55 11.16
N ILE A 30 -11.69 40.12 9.96
CA ILE A 30 -11.29 39.44 8.73
C ILE A 30 -9.77 39.19 8.74
N ASN A 31 -8.97 40.17 9.15
CA ASN A 31 -7.53 40.02 9.24
C ASN A 31 -7.13 38.94 10.24
N ASP A 32 -7.75 38.90 11.42
CA ASP A 32 -7.49 37.87 12.44
C ASP A 32 -7.84 36.47 11.92
N LYS A 33 -8.98 36.33 11.23
CA LYS A 33 -9.39 35.07 10.59
C LYS A 33 -8.43 34.66 9.48
N LEU A 34 -7.95 35.62 8.68
CA LEU A 34 -7.03 35.37 7.59
C LEU A 34 -5.68 34.89 8.14
N GLU A 35 -5.16 35.54 9.17
CA GLU A 35 -3.92 35.11 9.85
C GLU A 35 -4.06 33.68 10.39
N ASN A 36 -5.15 33.38 11.10
CA ASN A 36 -5.40 32.04 11.61
C ASN A 36 -5.46 30.98 10.49
N VAL A 37 -6.20 31.27 9.41
CA VAL A 37 -6.29 30.35 8.26
C VAL A 37 -4.92 30.14 7.63
N THR A 38 -4.12 31.21 7.43
CA THR A 38 -2.78 31.07 6.85
C THR A 38 -1.83 30.27 7.75
N GLY A 39 -1.91 30.45 9.08
CA GLY A 39 -1.14 29.65 10.03
C GLY A 39 -1.50 28.16 9.95
N ARG A 40 -2.81 27.84 9.94
CA ARG A 40 -3.28 26.46 9.79
C ARG A 40 -2.90 25.86 8.44
N MET A 41 -2.93 26.64 7.36
CA MET A 41 -2.49 26.17 6.05
C MET A 41 -1.00 25.79 6.07
N ALA A 42 -0.13 26.60 6.69
CA ALA A 42 1.28 26.29 6.81
C ALA A 42 1.54 25.02 7.63
N GLU A 43 0.79 24.80 8.71
CA GLU A 43 0.85 23.56 9.50
C GLU A 43 0.43 22.34 8.68
N ILE A 44 -0.69 22.45 7.95
CA ILE A 44 -1.18 21.38 7.07
C ILE A 44 -0.17 21.06 5.97
N GLU A 45 0.45 22.05 5.34
CA GLU A 45 1.46 21.84 4.31
C GLU A 45 2.68 21.10 4.86
N LYS A 46 3.13 21.49 6.06
CA LYS A 46 4.24 20.83 6.75
C LYS A 46 3.92 19.37 7.09
N GLU A 47 2.73 19.12 7.63
CA GLU A 47 2.27 17.76 7.93
C GLU A 47 2.12 16.92 6.66
N ASN A 48 1.54 17.48 5.60
CA ASN A 48 1.39 16.79 4.32
C ASN A 48 2.75 16.41 3.72
N SER A 49 3.73 17.32 3.77
CA SER A 49 5.10 17.05 3.34
C SER A 49 5.74 15.91 4.14
N TYR A 50 5.57 15.92 5.46
CA TYR A 50 6.07 14.87 6.34
C TYR A 50 5.41 13.51 6.05
N LEU A 51 4.09 13.48 5.93
CA LEU A 51 3.33 12.27 5.64
C LEU A 51 3.69 11.67 4.28
N ARG A 52 3.88 12.49 3.25
CA ARG A 52 4.33 12.03 1.93
C ARG A 52 5.70 11.35 2.00
N LYS A 53 6.66 11.96 2.71
CA LYS A 53 7.99 11.35 2.91
C LYS A 53 7.88 10.03 3.68
N ARG A 54 7.03 9.98 4.69
CA ARG A 54 6.84 8.76 5.49
C ARG A 54 6.20 7.65 4.67
N LEU A 55 5.24 7.98 3.82
CA LEU A 55 4.58 7.05 2.92
C LEU A 55 5.59 6.46 1.92
N GLN A 56 6.41 7.30 1.30
CA GLN A 56 7.47 6.85 0.40
C GLN A 56 8.44 5.87 1.09
N GLN A 57 8.88 6.18 2.31
CA GLN A 57 9.76 5.28 3.07
C GLN A 57 9.12 3.92 3.35
N ILE A 58 7.81 3.90 3.67
CA ILE A 58 7.08 2.66 3.93
C ILE A 58 6.96 1.83 2.65
N GLU A 59 6.68 2.46 1.52
CA GLU A 59 6.61 1.79 0.21
C GLU A 59 7.96 1.15 -0.16
N GLU A 60 9.06 1.89 0.01
CA GLU A 60 10.42 1.37 -0.24
C GLU A 60 10.75 0.18 0.68
N VAL A 61 10.41 0.25 1.97
CA VAL A 61 10.62 -0.86 2.90
C VAL A 61 9.76 -2.06 2.52
N ASN A 62 8.51 -1.84 2.14
CA ASN A 62 7.59 -2.90 1.75
C ASN A 62 8.05 -3.59 0.47
N GLU A 63 8.48 -2.83 -0.54
CA GLU A 63 9.04 -3.38 -1.77
C GLU A 63 10.30 -4.20 -1.50
N ASN A 64 11.23 -3.69 -0.68
CA ASN A 64 12.43 -4.42 -0.30
C ASN A 64 12.10 -5.71 0.47
N SER A 65 11.11 -5.66 1.37
CA SER A 65 10.64 -6.83 2.12
C SER A 65 10.05 -7.88 1.18
N ASP A 66 9.21 -7.48 0.24
CA ASP A 66 8.60 -8.34 -0.77
C ASP A 66 9.65 -8.98 -1.68
N GLN A 67 10.58 -8.17 -2.20
CA GLN A 67 11.69 -8.66 -3.01
C GLN A 67 12.53 -9.68 -2.23
N ASN A 68 12.82 -9.39 -0.96
CA ASN A 68 13.60 -10.30 -0.12
C ASN A 68 12.84 -11.60 0.18
N SER A 69 11.54 -11.53 0.42
CA SER A 69 10.68 -12.69 0.62
C SER A 69 10.66 -13.59 -0.64
N ARG A 70 10.55 -12.99 -1.82
CA ARG A 70 10.51 -13.73 -3.11
C ARG A 70 11.80 -14.46 -3.45
N LYS A 71 12.96 -14.05 -2.91
CA LYS A 71 14.27 -14.69 -3.16
C LYS A 71 14.30 -16.17 -2.74
N TYR A 72 13.49 -16.54 -1.75
CA TYR A 72 13.42 -17.88 -1.20
C TYR A 72 12.27 -18.72 -1.77
N ASN A 73 11.39 -18.09 -2.55
CA ASN A 73 10.17 -18.72 -3.02
C ASN A 73 10.36 -19.30 -4.43
N LEU A 74 9.78 -20.49 -4.63
CA LEU A 74 9.57 -21.17 -5.90
C LEU A 74 8.08 -21.35 -6.11
N ILE A 75 7.63 -21.24 -7.37
CA ILE A 75 6.29 -21.61 -7.75
C ILE A 75 6.40 -22.78 -8.72
N ILE A 76 5.77 -23.90 -8.37
CA ILE A 76 5.74 -25.11 -9.19
C ILE A 76 4.34 -25.27 -9.76
N TYR A 77 4.26 -25.42 -11.08
CA TYR A 77 3.02 -25.59 -11.83
C TYR A 77 2.86 -27.04 -12.27
N GLY A 78 1.62 -27.46 -12.54
CA GLY A 78 1.36 -28.76 -13.18
C GLY A 78 1.37 -29.97 -12.25
N LEU A 79 1.71 -29.80 -10.96
CA LEU A 79 1.59 -30.88 -9.99
C LEU A 79 0.13 -31.18 -9.67
N LYS A 80 -0.28 -32.44 -9.77
CA LYS A 80 -1.64 -32.90 -9.45
C LYS A 80 -1.98 -32.51 -8.01
N GLU A 81 -3.21 -32.06 -7.78
CA GLU A 81 -3.72 -31.73 -6.46
C GLU A 81 -4.58 -32.89 -5.95
N GLU A 82 -4.18 -33.49 -4.83
CA GLU A 82 -4.94 -34.56 -4.18
C GLU A 82 -6.04 -34.00 -3.26
N PHE A 83 -7.05 -34.83 -2.99
CA PHE A 83 -8.13 -34.43 -2.11
C PHE A 83 -7.64 -34.34 -0.66
N GLU A 84 -7.75 -33.15 -0.05
CA GLU A 84 -7.30 -32.90 1.34
C GLU A 84 -5.79 -33.10 1.57
N GLU A 85 -4.99 -32.74 0.56
CA GLU A 85 -3.52 -32.75 0.60
C GLU A 85 -2.95 -31.97 1.82
N ASN A 86 -2.27 -32.68 2.72
CA ASN A 86 -1.59 -32.08 3.87
C ASN A 86 -0.21 -31.52 3.49
N SER A 87 0.50 -30.88 4.43
CA SER A 87 1.82 -30.28 4.16
C SER A 87 2.89 -31.32 3.82
N THR A 88 2.92 -32.44 4.54
CA THR A 88 3.92 -33.50 4.34
C THR A 88 3.77 -34.15 2.97
N GLN A 89 2.54 -34.50 2.57
CA GLN A 89 2.24 -35.05 1.24
C GLN A 89 2.65 -34.08 0.12
N ARG A 90 2.42 -32.77 0.29
CA ARG A 90 2.92 -31.77 -0.67
C ARG A 90 4.43 -31.81 -0.80
N GLU A 91 5.13 -31.84 0.33
CA GLU A 91 6.59 -31.79 0.39
C GLU A 91 7.20 -33.03 -0.25
N GLU A 92 6.65 -34.21 0.01
CA GLU A 92 7.01 -35.45 -0.67
C GLU A 92 6.88 -35.31 -2.20
N VAL A 93 5.72 -34.84 -2.69
CA VAL A 93 5.49 -34.64 -4.13
C VAL A 93 6.47 -33.62 -4.74
N ILE A 94 6.81 -32.55 -4.01
CA ILE A 94 7.80 -31.55 -4.44
C ILE A 94 9.20 -32.19 -4.54
N ILE A 95 9.61 -32.93 -3.50
CA ILE A 95 10.92 -33.57 -3.43
C ILE A 95 11.05 -34.60 -4.55
N ASP A 96 10.05 -35.45 -4.74
CA ASP A 96 10.00 -36.45 -5.79
C ASP A 96 10.05 -35.82 -7.19
N PHE A 97 9.30 -34.72 -7.39
CA PHE A 97 9.33 -33.98 -8.65
C PHE A 97 10.72 -33.44 -8.96
N ILE A 98 11.38 -32.82 -7.99
CA ILE A 98 12.72 -32.24 -8.15
C ILE A 98 13.77 -33.33 -8.38
N ALA A 99 13.71 -34.44 -7.63
CA ALA A 99 14.62 -35.56 -7.79
C ALA A 99 14.46 -36.22 -9.16
N THR A 100 13.23 -36.46 -9.59
CA THR A 100 12.94 -37.20 -10.83
C THR A 100 13.20 -36.35 -12.08
N ASN A 101 12.73 -35.10 -12.09
CA ASN A 101 12.74 -34.26 -13.30
C ASN A 101 14.01 -33.41 -13.41
N LEU A 102 14.54 -32.93 -12.28
CA LEU A 102 15.70 -32.04 -12.26
C LEU A 102 17.00 -32.75 -11.83
N LYS A 103 16.91 -34.00 -11.37
CA LYS A 103 18.06 -34.78 -10.88
C LYS A 103 18.81 -34.07 -9.75
N LEU A 104 18.07 -33.31 -8.94
CA LEU A 104 18.59 -32.58 -7.78
C LEU A 104 18.07 -33.22 -6.49
N THR A 105 18.87 -33.18 -5.43
CA THR A 105 18.44 -33.57 -4.10
C THR A 105 17.91 -32.37 -3.32
N LEU A 106 16.73 -32.54 -2.74
CA LEU A 106 16.11 -31.60 -1.81
C LEU A 106 15.68 -32.39 -0.57
N ALA A 107 16.20 -32.02 0.59
CA ALA A 107 15.78 -32.63 1.86
C ALA A 107 14.56 -31.89 2.43
N GLU A 108 13.73 -32.60 3.22
CA GLU A 108 12.54 -32.03 3.86
C GLU A 108 12.89 -30.78 4.70
N ASN A 109 13.99 -30.84 5.45
CA ASN A 109 14.46 -29.73 6.27
C ASN A 109 14.99 -28.54 5.47
N GLU A 110 15.08 -28.60 4.15
CA GLU A 110 15.41 -27.46 3.29
C GLU A 110 14.16 -26.66 2.87
N ILE A 111 12.96 -27.22 3.10
CA ILE A 111 11.67 -26.57 2.90
C ILE A 111 11.26 -25.91 4.22
N ASP A 112 11.02 -24.60 4.17
CA ASP A 112 10.47 -23.85 5.30
C ASP A 112 8.94 -24.00 5.33
N LYS A 113 8.29 -23.75 4.18
CA LYS A 113 6.83 -23.84 4.05
C LYS A 113 6.43 -24.21 2.62
N SER A 114 5.32 -24.93 2.49
CA SER A 114 4.68 -25.23 1.20
C SER A 114 3.16 -25.02 1.27
N TYR A 115 2.56 -24.42 0.24
CA TYR A 115 1.10 -24.31 0.12
C TYR A 115 0.64 -24.07 -1.32
N ARG A 116 -0.60 -24.48 -1.63
CA ARG A 116 -1.25 -24.23 -2.93
C ARG A 116 -1.73 -22.78 -3.02
N LEU A 117 -1.51 -22.14 -4.16
CA LEU A 117 -1.97 -20.79 -4.46
C LEU A 117 -3.41 -20.77 -4.97
N GLY A 118 -4.20 -19.79 -4.55
CA GLY A 118 -5.58 -19.58 -4.99
C GLY A 118 -6.62 -20.42 -4.25
N LYS A 119 -7.90 -20.24 -4.58
CA LYS A 119 -9.01 -21.00 -3.97
C LYS A 119 -9.12 -22.39 -4.62
N ARG A 120 -9.45 -23.39 -3.82
CA ARG A 120 -9.72 -24.76 -4.30
C ARG A 120 -10.91 -24.72 -5.24
N ILE A 121 -10.76 -25.27 -6.45
CA ILE A 121 -11.85 -25.33 -7.43
C ILE A 121 -12.56 -26.67 -7.23
N THR A 122 -13.82 -26.63 -6.81
CA THR A 122 -14.63 -27.82 -6.48
C THR A 122 -15.42 -28.38 -7.66
N SER A 123 -15.46 -27.67 -8.80
CA SER A 123 -16.41 -27.97 -9.87
C SER A 123 -15.77 -27.84 -11.27
N GLY A 124 -15.68 -28.95 -11.99
CA GLY A 124 -15.75 -29.05 -13.46
C GLY A 124 -14.61 -28.47 -14.32
N SER A 125 -13.82 -27.51 -13.83
CA SER A 125 -12.65 -27.00 -14.56
C SER A 125 -11.44 -27.85 -14.19
N GLN A 126 -11.34 -29.02 -14.83
CA GLN A 126 -10.11 -29.78 -14.96
C GLN A 126 -9.15 -28.95 -15.84
N ASN A 127 -8.61 -27.85 -15.30
CA ASN A 127 -7.30 -27.40 -15.76
C ASN A 127 -6.39 -28.59 -15.47
N GLN A 128 -5.80 -29.18 -16.50
CA GLN A 128 -5.09 -30.47 -16.46
C GLN A 128 -3.86 -30.53 -15.53
N GLY A 129 -3.66 -29.54 -14.66
CA GLY A 129 -2.67 -29.51 -13.59
C GLY A 129 -3.26 -28.85 -12.36
N GLY A 130 -3.00 -29.40 -11.18
CA GLY A 130 -3.48 -28.85 -9.91
C GLY A 130 -3.01 -27.41 -9.67
N ARG A 131 -3.55 -26.76 -8.63
CA ARG A 131 -3.17 -25.37 -8.30
C ARG A 131 -1.66 -25.23 -8.13
N PRO A 132 -1.04 -24.10 -8.53
CA PRO A 132 0.40 -23.93 -8.35
C PRO A 132 0.79 -24.04 -6.88
N ILE A 133 1.94 -24.65 -6.59
CA ILE A 133 2.48 -24.74 -5.23
C ILE A 133 3.51 -23.65 -5.06
N LEU A 134 3.33 -22.80 -4.04
CA LEU A 134 4.41 -21.95 -3.54
C LEU A 134 5.20 -22.74 -2.51
N VAL A 135 6.50 -22.82 -2.75
CA VAL A 135 7.47 -23.47 -1.85
C VAL A 135 8.47 -22.42 -1.41
N ARG A 136 8.59 -22.21 -0.11
CA ARG A 136 9.62 -21.37 0.49
C ARG A 136 10.76 -22.27 0.97
N LEU A 137 11.95 -22.02 0.46
CA LEU A 137 13.17 -22.73 0.83
C LEU A 137 13.95 -21.96 1.89
N ILE A 138 14.70 -22.67 2.72
CA ILE A 138 15.61 -22.02 3.68
C ILE A 138 16.78 -21.32 2.96
N SER A 139 17.22 -21.89 1.83
CA SER A 139 18.40 -21.43 1.11
C SER A 139 18.07 -20.84 -0.26
N GLN A 140 18.39 -19.56 -0.45
CA GLN A 140 18.35 -18.92 -1.76
C GLN A 140 19.26 -19.62 -2.78
N LYS A 141 20.39 -20.20 -2.35
CA LYS A 141 21.29 -20.93 -3.23
C LYS A 141 20.60 -22.18 -3.81
N LYS A 142 19.89 -22.94 -2.98
CA LYS A 142 19.11 -24.12 -3.40
C LYS A 142 17.97 -23.73 -4.33
N ARG A 143 17.26 -22.64 -4.01
CA ARG A 143 16.24 -22.03 -4.88
C ARG A 143 16.80 -21.74 -6.28
N ASN A 144 17.97 -21.10 -6.34
CA ASN A 144 18.60 -20.75 -7.60
C ASN A 144 19.10 -21.96 -8.37
N SER A 145 19.66 -22.98 -7.71
CA SER A 145 20.06 -24.23 -8.41
C SER A 145 18.87 -24.94 -9.04
N ILE A 146 17.74 -25.00 -8.34
CA ILE A 146 16.50 -25.58 -8.88
C ILE A 146 16.02 -24.81 -10.12
N LEU A 147 16.05 -23.48 -10.10
CA LEU A 147 15.64 -22.67 -11.26
C LEU A 147 16.59 -22.77 -12.45
N ILE A 148 17.90 -22.92 -12.20
CA ILE A 148 18.86 -23.08 -13.29
C ILE A 148 18.61 -24.41 -14.01
N GLU A 149 18.39 -25.48 -13.25
CA GLU A 149 18.08 -26.80 -13.83
C GLU A 149 16.71 -26.83 -14.49
N GLY A 150 15.69 -26.20 -13.88
CA GLY A 150 14.33 -26.12 -14.43
C GLY A 150 14.18 -25.19 -15.63
N LYS A 151 15.21 -24.42 -16.00
CA LYS A 151 15.25 -23.61 -17.22
C LYS A 151 15.75 -24.38 -18.45
N LYS A 152 16.12 -25.65 -18.31
CA LYS A 152 16.53 -26.48 -19.45
C LYS A 152 15.32 -26.67 -20.39
N PRO A 153 15.49 -26.42 -21.70
CA PRO A 153 14.41 -26.36 -22.69
C PRO A 153 13.68 -27.70 -22.87
#